data_AF-A0A8C9EXH5-F1
#
_entry.id   AF-A0A8C9EXH5-F1
#
_cell.length_a   1.000
_cell.length_b   1.000
_cell.length_c   1.000
_cell.angle_alpha   90.00
_cell.angle_beta   90.00
_cell.angle_gamma   90.00
#
_symmetry.space_group_name_H-M   'P 1'
#
loop_
_entity.id
_entity.type
_entity.pdbx_description
1 polymer ?
#
loop_
_entity_poly.entity_id
_entity_poly.type
_entity_poly.pdbx_seq_one_letter_code
_entity_poly.pdbx_strand_id
1 'polypeptide(L)'
;MGWWLLGAGLLLCLLLRSALRSPAPPLALPTLHGRTAIVTGGSSGIGEAVARELARCGARVVLATRNALRGEAAARRIRRDTGNPQVLFMPLDLSSLHSVHTFATAFLQQEPHLHLLINNAGVSAGGTTEDGFSLPFQVNYLGHFLLTQLLLQRLQSSAPSRVVIVASSAHCAGRLRMAELGRPPPGPFSAFQDYCDSKLANVLHARQLAAHLQGTGVTAYAVHPGGCCGSDVKQYVYGGWAWAWWCITDTQRLSLEVMTILCRCENIETSEGVPLYVTGVAQVKIMTEKELLAVACEQFLGKNVQDVKNVVLQTLEGHLRSILGTLTVEQIYQDRDQFAKLVREVAAPDVGRMGIEILSFTIKDVYDKVDYLSSLGKTQTAAVRRDADIGVAEAERDAGIREAECKKEMLDVKFMADTKIADSKRAFELQKAAFTEEVNIKTAEAQLAYELQSAREQQKIRQEEIEIEVVQRKKQIDVEEKEIIRKEKELIATVKRPAEAEAYRIQQIAEGEKVRQVLLAQAEAEKIRKIGEAEAFVIEAIGMAEAERMKLKAEALQSYGEAAQLALVLDALPEIAAKVAAPLSRVDEIVVLSGESSNVTSEVNRLLAEIPASVRAITGVDLTKIPLIQKATGAQA
;
A
#
# COMPACT_ATOMS: atom_id res chain seq x y z
N MET A 1 -58.54 55.00 -36.54
CA MET A 1 -59.03 55.40 -35.18
C MET A 1 -58.68 54.40 -34.07
N GLY A 2 -58.32 53.14 -34.33
CA GLY A 2 -58.04 52.15 -33.25
C GLY A 2 -56.68 52.26 -32.56
N TRP A 3 -55.64 52.71 -33.27
CA TRP A 3 -54.27 52.77 -32.72
C TRP A 3 -54.06 53.93 -31.74
N TRP A 4 -54.82 55.03 -31.91
CA TRP A 4 -54.84 56.16 -30.98
C TRP A 4 -55.56 55.82 -29.67
N LEU A 5 -56.62 55.01 -29.72
CA LEU A 5 -57.31 54.52 -28.51
C LEU A 5 -56.46 53.52 -27.73
N LEU A 6 -55.72 52.64 -28.43
CA LEU A 6 -54.74 51.75 -27.81
C LEU A 6 -53.55 52.52 -27.21
N GLY A 7 -53.02 53.51 -27.93
CA GLY A 7 -51.93 54.38 -27.43
C GLY A 7 -52.34 55.26 -26.27
N ALA A 8 -53.53 55.87 -26.30
CA ALA A 8 -54.08 56.65 -25.20
C ALA A 8 -54.42 55.76 -23.99
N GLY A 9 -54.92 54.55 -24.22
CA GLY A 9 -55.12 53.55 -23.17
C GLY A 9 -53.81 53.12 -22.52
N LEU A 10 -52.74 52.92 -23.30
CA LEU A 10 -51.42 52.57 -22.79
C LEU A 10 -50.79 53.72 -22.00
N LEU A 11 -50.92 54.96 -22.49
CA LEU A 11 -50.44 56.17 -21.81
C LEU A 11 -51.21 56.42 -20.50
N LEU A 12 -52.53 56.27 -20.51
CA LEU A 12 -53.38 56.37 -19.32
C LEU A 12 -53.04 55.28 -18.30
N CYS A 13 -52.79 54.05 -18.75
CA CYS A 13 -52.33 52.95 -17.90
C CYS A 13 -50.94 53.19 -17.32
N LEU A 14 -50.01 53.76 -18.09
CA LEU A 14 -48.67 54.13 -17.60
C LEU A 14 -48.73 55.26 -16.57
N LEU A 15 -49.58 56.27 -16.80
CA LEU A 15 -49.82 57.37 -15.86
C LEU A 15 -50.55 56.89 -14.59
N LEU A 16 -51.49 55.96 -14.69
CA LEU A 16 -52.12 55.31 -13.55
C LEU A 16 -51.11 54.49 -12.75
N ARG A 17 -50.21 53.76 -13.44
CA ARG A 17 -49.17 52.94 -12.81
C ARG A 17 -48.12 53.79 -12.08
N SER A 18 -47.78 54.97 -12.59
CA SER A 18 -46.88 55.91 -11.90
C SER A 18 -47.57 56.62 -10.72
N ALA A 19 -48.84 56.99 -10.87
CA ALA A 19 -49.63 57.61 -9.81
C ALA A 19 -49.91 56.64 -8.64
N LEU A 20 -50.15 55.35 -8.92
CA LEU A 20 -50.41 54.32 -7.90
C LEU A 20 -49.15 53.85 -7.15
N ARG A 21 -47.96 54.00 -7.73
CA ARG A 21 -46.67 53.62 -7.10
C ARG A 21 -45.97 54.76 -6.36
N SER A 22 -46.45 55.99 -6.50
CA SER A 22 -45.90 57.12 -5.75
C SER A 22 -46.37 57.02 -4.31
N PRO A 23 -45.47 56.86 -3.30
CA PRO A 23 -45.90 56.98 -1.91
C PRO A 23 -46.47 58.38 -1.74
N ALA A 24 -47.75 58.46 -1.35
CA ALA A 24 -48.37 59.76 -1.08
C ALA A 24 -47.51 60.47 0.00
N PRO A 25 -47.20 61.77 -0.18
CA PRO A 25 -46.52 62.51 0.87
C PRO A 25 -47.35 62.41 2.15
N PRO A 26 -46.73 62.25 3.34
CA PRO A 26 -47.46 62.18 4.58
C PRO A 26 -48.22 63.50 4.76
N LEU A 27 -49.54 63.46 4.60
CA LEU A 27 -50.38 64.58 4.97
C LEU A 27 -50.24 64.75 6.48
N ALA A 28 -49.72 65.89 6.93
CA ALA A 28 -49.65 66.21 8.35
C ALA A 28 -51.09 66.34 8.90
N LEU A 29 -51.61 65.25 9.45
CA LEU A 29 -52.91 65.22 10.08
C LEU A 29 -52.83 65.95 11.44
N PRO A 30 -53.87 66.71 11.82
CA PRO A 30 -53.91 67.39 13.10
C PRO A 30 -53.93 66.36 14.25
N THR A 31 -53.39 66.73 15.41
CA THR A 31 -53.45 65.91 16.62
C THR A 31 -54.90 65.71 17.08
N LEU A 32 -55.29 64.47 17.35
CA LEU A 32 -56.64 64.03 17.71
C LEU A 32 -56.74 63.51 19.16
N HIS A 33 -55.84 63.95 20.04
CA HIS A 33 -55.88 63.59 21.47
C HIS A 33 -57.25 63.89 22.09
N GLY A 34 -57.78 62.93 22.85
CA GLY A 34 -59.10 63.04 23.49
C GLY A 34 -60.29 62.88 22.55
N ARG A 35 -60.07 62.63 21.25
CA ARG A 35 -61.13 62.29 20.30
C ARG A 35 -61.29 60.78 20.21
N THR A 36 -62.54 60.34 20.06
CA THR A 36 -62.93 58.93 19.96
C THR A 36 -63.46 58.65 18.57
N ALA A 37 -62.95 57.62 17.93
CA ALA A 37 -63.31 57.21 16.58
C ALA A 37 -63.78 55.75 16.55
N ILE A 38 -64.86 55.47 15.82
CA ILE A 38 -65.25 54.11 15.43
C ILE A 38 -64.86 53.90 13.98
N VAL A 39 -64.18 52.79 13.69
CA VAL A 39 -63.89 52.36 12.33
C VAL A 39 -64.50 50.98 12.08
N THR A 40 -65.54 50.93 11.25
CA THR A 40 -66.13 49.65 10.85
C THR A 40 -65.23 48.95 9.82
N GLY A 41 -65.04 47.63 9.98
CA GLY A 41 -64.14 46.89 9.10
C GLY A 41 -62.67 47.27 9.28
N GLY A 42 -62.27 47.71 10.48
CA GLY A 42 -60.91 48.19 10.78
C GLY A 42 -59.82 47.12 10.91
N SER A 43 -60.11 45.84 10.61
CA SER A 43 -59.15 44.74 10.78
C SER A 43 -58.22 44.52 9.59
N SER A 44 -58.55 45.06 8.41
CA SER A 44 -57.72 44.96 7.21
C SER A 44 -58.01 46.08 6.20
N GLY A 45 -57.20 46.16 5.14
CA GLY A 45 -57.39 47.08 4.02
C GLY A 45 -57.41 48.57 4.42
N ILE A 46 -58.32 49.33 3.79
CA ILE A 46 -58.49 50.78 4.01
C ILE A 46 -58.86 51.07 5.47
N GLY A 47 -59.72 50.24 6.06
CA GLY A 47 -60.16 50.41 7.45
C GLY A 47 -59.01 50.32 8.45
N GLU A 48 -58.11 49.34 8.29
CA GLU A 48 -56.92 49.21 9.15
C GLU A 48 -55.97 50.41 8.96
N ALA A 49 -55.74 50.85 7.71
CA ALA A 49 -54.87 51.98 7.43
C ALA A 49 -55.39 53.28 8.05
N VAL A 50 -56.69 53.54 7.92
CA VAL A 50 -57.35 54.71 8.53
C VAL A 50 -57.29 54.61 10.06
N ALA A 51 -57.60 53.46 10.64
CA ALA A 51 -57.53 53.27 12.09
C ALA A 51 -56.11 53.48 12.64
N ARG A 52 -55.09 52.99 11.92
CA ARG A 52 -53.69 53.20 12.27
C ARG A 52 -53.32 54.66 12.27
N GLU A 53 -53.73 55.40 11.25
CA GLU A 53 -53.39 56.82 11.15
C GLU A 53 -54.12 57.68 12.19
N LEU A 54 -55.39 57.37 12.50
CA LEU A 54 -56.10 57.98 13.62
C LEU A 54 -55.41 57.70 14.96
N ALA A 55 -54.93 56.47 15.16
CA ALA A 55 -54.19 56.09 16.36
C ALA A 55 -52.84 56.83 16.47
N ARG A 56 -52.11 57.00 15.35
CA ARG A 56 -50.88 57.83 15.29
C ARG A 56 -51.14 59.29 15.66
N CYS A 57 -52.29 59.82 15.25
CA CYS A 57 -52.70 61.18 15.62
C CYS A 57 -53.14 61.28 17.10
N GLY A 58 -53.12 60.18 17.87
CA GLY A 58 -53.46 60.18 19.29
C GLY A 58 -54.95 60.00 19.60
N ALA A 59 -55.78 59.64 18.62
CA ALA A 59 -57.19 59.33 18.86
C ALA A 59 -57.36 58.01 19.62
N ARG A 60 -58.45 57.92 20.38
CA ARG A 60 -58.97 56.65 20.89
C ARG A 60 -59.76 55.97 19.77
N VAL A 61 -59.36 54.78 19.36
CA VAL A 61 -59.92 54.12 18.17
C VAL A 61 -60.59 52.81 18.55
N VAL A 62 -61.87 52.65 18.21
CA VAL A 62 -62.63 51.41 18.35
C VAL A 62 -62.71 50.73 16.99
N LEU A 63 -62.02 49.60 16.86
CA LEU A 63 -62.10 48.71 15.71
C LEU A 63 -63.35 47.85 15.82
N ALA A 64 -64.32 48.12 14.96
CA ALA A 64 -65.59 47.41 14.93
C ALA A 64 -65.58 46.38 13.79
N THR A 65 -65.39 45.10 14.12
CA THR A 65 -65.25 44.03 13.12
C THR A 65 -65.92 42.72 13.55
N ARG A 66 -66.38 41.92 12.59
CA ARG A 66 -67.11 40.67 12.85
C ARG A 66 -66.27 39.56 13.51
N ASN A 67 -64.98 39.48 13.19
CA ASN A 67 -64.11 38.39 13.65
C ASN A 67 -63.24 38.87 14.82
N ALA A 68 -63.46 38.30 16.01
CA ALA A 68 -62.75 38.69 17.24
C ALA A 68 -61.24 38.47 17.16
N LEU A 69 -60.79 37.29 16.70
CA LEU A 69 -59.36 36.97 16.60
C LEU A 69 -58.61 37.94 15.67
N ARG A 70 -59.19 38.22 14.50
CA ARG A 70 -58.58 39.17 13.55
C ARG A 70 -58.63 40.60 14.06
N GLY A 71 -59.74 41.02 14.67
CA GLY A 71 -59.90 42.34 15.25
C GLY A 71 -58.90 42.62 16.37
N GLU A 72 -58.73 41.68 17.31
CA GLU A 72 -57.75 41.79 18.39
C GLU A 72 -56.30 41.76 17.90
N ALA A 73 -56.00 40.93 16.90
CA ALA A 73 -54.67 40.90 16.29
C ALA A 73 -54.34 42.24 15.60
N ALA A 74 -55.31 42.81 14.87
CA ALA A 74 -55.18 44.13 14.26
C ALA A 74 -55.02 45.24 15.32
N ALA A 75 -55.82 45.23 16.39
CA ALA A 75 -55.68 46.17 17.49
C ALA A 75 -54.28 46.11 18.13
N ARG A 76 -53.78 44.90 18.44
CA ARG A 76 -52.43 44.70 18.99
C ARG A 76 -51.35 45.23 18.05
N ARG A 77 -51.46 44.93 16.75
CA ARG A 77 -50.55 45.44 15.73
C ARG A 77 -50.54 46.96 15.68
N ILE A 78 -51.71 47.61 15.62
CA ILE A 78 -51.79 49.07 15.59
C ILE A 78 -51.23 49.69 16.87
N ARG A 79 -51.53 49.15 18.06
CA ARG A 79 -50.97 49.65 19.33
C ARG A 79 -49.44 49.62 19.30
N ARG A 80 -48.86 48.52 18.84
CA ARG A 80 -47.40 48.36 18.72
C ARG A 80 -46.81 49.34 17.71
N ASP A 81 -47.44 49.45 16.54
CA ASP A 81 -46.90 50.25 15.42
C ASP A 81 -47.03 51.76 15.65
N THR A 82 -47.97 52.19 16.50
CA THR A 82 -48.26 53.61 16.77
C THR A 82 -47.83 54.08 18.16
N GLY A 83 -47.58 53.16 19.10
CA GLY A 83 -47.33 53.47 20.50
C GLY A 83 -48.57 53.91 21.28
N ASN A 84 -49.74 53.99 20.65
CA ASN A 84 -50.98 54.43 21.31
C ASN A 84 -51.72 53.23 21.95
N PRO A 85 -51.88 53.19 23.29
CA PRO A 85 -52.57 52.08 23.96
C PRO A 85 -54.10 52.13 23.79
N GLN A 86 -54.67 53.24 23.31
CA GLN A 86 -56.12 53.50 23.28
C GLN A 86 -56.81 52.96 22.01
N VAL A 87 -56.35 51.83 21.47
CA VAL A 87 -56.98 51.18 20.31
C VAL A 87 -57.74 49.94 20.78
N LEU A 88 -59.06 50.00 20.86
CA LEU A 88 -59.91 48.91 21.35
C LEU A 88 -60.49 48.09 20.20
N PHE A 89 -60.81 46.83 20.48
CA PHE A 89 -61.59 45.99 19.61
C PHE A 89 -63.00 45.82 20.22
N MET A 90 -64.02 45.90 19.38
CA MET A 90 -65.40 45.58 19.74
C MET A 90 -66.06 44.77 18.60
N PRO A 91 -66.75 43.66 18.90
CA PRO A 91 -67.37 42.82 17.88
C PRO A 91 -68.57 43.53 17.25
N LEU A 92 -68.58 43.61 15.91
CA LEU A 92 -69.69 44.17 15.14
C LEU A 92 -69.85 43.38 13.84
N ASP A 93 -71.00 42.72 13.68
CA ASP A 93 -71.40 42.12 12.41
C ASP A 93 -72.52 42.94 11.77
N LEU A 94 -72.22 43.59 10.65
CA LEU A 94 -73.19 44.40 9.92
C LEU A 94 -74.19 43.57 9.11
N SER A 95 -73.97 42.26 8.98
CA SER A 95 -74.91 41.33 8.34
C SER A 95 -76.07 40.90 9.23
N SER A 96 -76.07 41.32 10.50
CA SER A 96 -77.15 41.10 11.47
C SER A 96 -77.54 42.42 12.14
N LEU A 97 -78.79 42.87 11.96
CA LEU A 97 -79.28 44.10 12.59
C LEU A 97 -79.32 44.00 14.13
N HIS A 98 -79.51 42.80 14.65
CA HIS A 98 -79.39 42.52 16.08
C HIS A 98 -77.97 42.81 16.60
N SER A 99 -76.94 42.36 15.87
CA SER A 99 -75.54 42.64 16.23
C SER A 99 -75.24 44.15 16.25
N VAL A 100 -75.79 44.92 15.31
CA VAL A 100 -75.65 46.38 15.28
C VAL A 100 -76.25 47.04 16.52
N HIS A 101 -77.44 46.62 16.96
CA HIS A 101 -78.06 47.11 18.19
C HIS A 101 -77.23 46.78 19.44
N THR A 102 -76.75 45.54 19.55
CA THR A 102 -75.93 45.09 20.67
C THR A 102 -74.63 45.88 20.76
N PHE A 103 -73.96 46.08 19.61
CA PHE A 103 -72.75 46.90 19.54
C PHE A 103 -73.01 48.35 19.94
N ALA A 104 -74.05 48.99 19.38
CA ALA A 104 -74.36 50.40 19.68
C ALA A 104 -74.67 50.60 21.17
N THR A 105 -75.43 49.68 21.77
CA THR A 105 -75.76 49.71 23.20
C THR A 105 -74.51 49.55 24.06
N ALA A 106 -73.65 48.58 23.75
CA ALA A 106 -72.39 48.36 24.45
C ALA A 106 -71.45 49.57 24.33
N PHE A 107 -71.35 50.16 23.13
CA PHE A 107 -70.52 51.36 22.89
C PHE A 107 -71.04 52.56 23.69
N LEU A 108 -72.34 52.82 23.68
CA LEU A 108 -72.94 53.95 24.41
C LEU A 108 -72.78 53.82 25.94
N GLN A 109 -72.66 52.60 26.46
CA GLN A 109 -72.37 52.33 27.87
C GLN A 109 -70.89 52.52 28.22
N GLN A 110 -69.98 52.12 27.34
CA GLN A 110 -68.54 52.13 27.60
C GLN A 110 -67.85 53.46 27.28
N GLU A 111 -68.32 54.17 26.25
CA GLU A 111 -67.64 55.35 25.69
C GLU A 111 -68.49 56.62 25.85
N PRO A 112 -67.98 57.67 26.54
CA PRO A 112 -68.74 58.88 26.82
C PRO A 112 -68.84 59.83 25.63
N HIS A 113 -67.95 59.73 24.65
CA HIS A 113 -67.87 60.63 23.50
C HIS A 113 -67.64 59.85 22.19
N LEU A 114 -68.22 60.35 21.09
CA LEU A 114 -67.97 59.84 19.74
C LEU A 114 -67.83 61.01 18.78
N HIS A 115 -66.63 61.17 18.24
CA HIS A 115 -66.28 62.31 17.40
C HIS A 115 -66.17 61.93 15.94
N LEU A 116 -65.71 60.72 15.64
CA LEU A 116 -65.52 60.24 14.28
C LEU A 116 -66.21 58.88 14.10
N LEU A 117 -67.14 58.79 13.16
CA LEU A 117 -67.75 57.52 12.75
C LEU A 117 -67.35 57.24 11.30
N ILE A 118 -66.57 56.19 11.10
CA ILE A 118 -66.08 55.78 9.78
C ILE A 118 -66.79 54.49 9.37
N ASN A 119 -67.81 54.66 8.54
CA ASN A 119 -68.58 53.59 7.92
C ASN A 119 -67.80 53.07 6.70
N ASN A 120 -66.80 52.24 6.96
CA ASN A 120 -65.86 51.72 5.97
C ASN A 120 -66.15 50.28 5.53
N ALA A 121 -66.69 49.44 6.41
CA ALA A 121 -66.89 48.03 6.10
C ALA A 121 -67.71 47.85 4.80
N GLY A 122 -67.35 46.84 4.01
CA GLY A 122 -68.15 46.49 2.87
C GLY A 122 -67.76 45.20 2.17
N VAL A 123 -68.71 44.67 1.41
CA VAL A 123 -68.60 43.45 0.61
C VAL A 123 -69.13 43.71 -0.79
N SER A 124 -68.54 43.07 -1.80
CA SER A 124 -68.88 43.23 -3.22
C SER A 124 -69.87 42.19 -3.74
N ALA A 125 -69.98 41.05 -3.08
CA ALA A 125 -70.88 39.96 -3.44
C ALA A 125 -71.21 39.13 -2.20
N GLY A 126 -72.34 38.43 -2.24
CA GLY A 126 -72.78 37.55 -1.16
C GLY A 126 -74.18 37.01 -1.39
N GLY A 127 -74.62 36.14 -0.47
CA GLY A 127 -75.98 35.62 -0.45
C GLY A 127 -76.95 36.55 0.29
N THR A 128 -78.03 35.98 0.81
CA THR A 128 -79.00 36.69 1.65
C THR A 128 -78.57 36.63 3.13
N THR A 129 -78.80 37.70 3.87
CA THR A 129 -78.59 37.76 5.33
C THR A 129 -79.71 37.07 6.10
N GLU A 130 -79.50 36.88 7.40
CA GLU A 130 -80.53 36.35 8.32
C GLU A 130 -81.76 37.28 8.40
N ASP A 131 -81.57 38.58 8.21
CA ASP A 131 -82.65 39.58 8.20
C ASP A 131 -83.42 39.63 6.85
N GLY A 132 -83.07 38.78 5.88
CA GLY A 132 -83.79 38.63 4.61
C GLY A 132 -83.39 39.63 3.51
N PHE A 133 -82.29 40.36 3.69
CA PHE A 133 -81.77 41.31 2.70
C PHE A 133 -80.56 40.75 1.95
N SER A 134 -80.24 41.33 0.80
CA SER A 134 -78.99 41.02 0.10
C SER A 134 -77.77 41.42 0.95
N LEU A 135 -76.77 40.55 1.06
CA LEU A 135 -75.60 40.78 1.91
C LEU A 135 -74.85 42.08 1.57
N PRO A 136 -74.51 42.39 0.30
CA PRO A 136 -73.91 43.68 -0.05
C PRO A 136 -74.77 44.87 0.35
N PHE A 137 -76.08 44.82 0.10
CA PHE A 137 -76.98 45.92 0.46
C PHE A 137 -77.07 46.14 1.98
N GLN A 138 -77.20 45.07 2.75
CA GLN A 138 -77.28 45.17 4.20
C GLN A 138 -75.97 45.62 4.84
N VAL A 139 -74.86 44.95 4.51
CA VAL A 139 -73.56 45.25 5.13
C VAL A 139 -73.06 46.64 4.73
N ASN A 140 -73.18 47.01 3.44
CA ASN A 140 -72.63 48.28 2.97
C ASN A 140 -73.50 49.46 3.39
N TYR A 141 -74.83 49.30 3.39
CA TYR A 141 -75.78 50.39 3.61
C TYR A 141 -76.64 50.20 4.88
N LEU A 142 -77.55 49.22 4.95
CA LEU A 142 -78.56 49.17 6.04
C LEU A 142 -77.95 49.08 7.43
N GLY A 143 -76.93 48.24 7.62
CA GLY A 143 -76.23 48.09 8.90
C GLY A 143 -75.55 49.40 9.32
N HIS A 144 -74.88 50.09 8.38
CA HIS A 144 -74.27 51.39 8.65
C HIS A 144 -75.30 52.49 8.87
N PHE A 145 -76.43 52.46 8.15
CA PHE A 145 -77.54 53.38 8.33
C PHE A 145 -78.08 53.25 9.75
N LEU A 146 -78.43 52.03 10.18
CA LEU A 146 -78.92 51.76 11.52
C LEU A 146 -77.89 52.17 12.58
N LEU A 147 -76.63 51.77 12.42
CA LEU A 147 -75.54 52.14 13.33
C LEU A 147 -75.43 53.67 13.49
N THR A 148 -75.50 54.41 12.38
CA THR A 148 -75.41 55.87 12.38
C THR A 148 -76.60 56.50 13.09
N GLN A 149 -77.81 55.97 12.89
CA GLN A 149 -79.02 56.45 13.57
C GLN A 149 -78.95 56.20 15.09
N LEU A 150 -78.53 55.02 15.52
CA LEU A 150 -78.39 54.67 16.94
C LEU A 150 -77.35 55.52 17.67
N LEU A 151 -76.27 55.88 16.97
CA LEU A 151 -75.18 56.70 17.53
C LEU A 151 -75.36 58.20 17.31
N LEU A 152 -76.44 58.62 16.65
CA LEU A 152 -76.65 60.00 16.22
C LEU A 152 -76.68 61.00 17.38
N GLN A 153 -77.39 60.66 18.45
CA GLN A 153 -77.45 61.51 19.65
C GLN A 153 -76.07 61.67 20.29
N ARG A 154 -75.26 60.60 20.35
CA ARG A 154 -73.90 60.68 20.89
C ARG A 154 -73.00 61.55 20.02
N LEU A 155 -73.09 61.43 18.69
CA LEU A 155 -72.38 62.27 17.73
C LEU A 155 -72.73 63.76 17.91
N GLN A 156 -74.02 64.08 18.10
CA GLN A 156 -74.49 65.45 18.35
C GLN A 156 -73.98 66.00 19.70
N SER A 157 -74.05 65.20 20.76
CA SER A 157 -73.53 65.60 22.09
C SER A 157 -72.02 65.81 22.12
N SER A 158 -71.28 65.19 21.20
CA SER A 158 -69.81 65.26 21.11
C SER A 158 -69.32 66.28 20.07
N ALA A 159 -70.21 67.13 19.55
CA ALA A 159 -69.87 68.07 18.48
C ALA A 159 -68.68 68.97 18.86
N PRO A 160 -67.75 69.28 17.94
CA PRO A 160 -67.80 68.96 16.51
C PRO A 160 -67.48 67.49 16.21
N SER A 161 -68.37 66.86 15.43
CA SER A 161 -68.28 65.43 15.07
C SER A 161 -68.41 65.21 13.57
N ARG A 162 -67.91 64.08 13.07
CA ARG A 162 -67.91 63.75 11.64
C ARG A 162 -68.28 62.30 11.40
N VAL A 163 -69.18 62.10 10.44
CA VAL A 163 -69.52 60.79 9.86
C VAL A 163 -68.92 60.73 8.45
N VAL A 164 -68.13 59.69 8.19
CA VAL A 164 -67.54 59.42 6.88
C VAL A 164 -68.06 58.09 6.38
N ILE A 165 -68.70 58.09 5.21
CA ILE A 165 -69.28 56.90 4.59
C ILE A 165 -68.47 56.54 3.34
N VAL A 166 -67.89 55.34 3.32
CA VAL A 166 -67.07 54.88 2.20
C VAL A 166 -67.97 54.38 1.07
N ALA A 167 -67.96 55.14 -0.02
CA ALA A 167 -68.66 54.89 -1.27
C ALA A 167 -67.69 54.37 -2.35
N SER A 168 -68.18 54.27 -3.60
CA SER A 168 -67.41 53.84 -4.76
C SER A 168 -67.86 54.58 -6.01
N SER A 169 -67.02 54.78 -7.03
CA SER A 169 -67.43 55.25 -8.36
C SER A 169 -68.50 54.35 -9.00
N ALA A 170 -68.61 53.10 -8.56
CA ALA A 170 -69.69 52.19 -8.90
C ALA A 170 -71.10 52.74 -8.61
N HIS A 171 -71.24 53.72 -7.70
CA HIS A 171 -72.52 54.37 -7.42
C HIS A 171 -73.17 55.02 -8.66
N CYS A 172 -72.37 55.44 -9.65
CA CYS A 172 -72.90 56.04 -10.89
C CYS A 172 -73.71 55.06 -11.74
N ALA A 173 -73.50 53.75 -11.55
CA ALA A 173 -74.25 52.69 -12.23
C ALA A 173 -75.42 52.15 -11.37
N GLY A 174 -75.59 52.63 -10.14
CA GLY A 174 -76.65 52.19 -9.23
C GLY A 174 -78.04 52.66 -9.65
N ARG A 175 -79.06 51.85 -9.37
CA ARG A 175 -80.48 52.12 -9.64
C ARG A 175 -81.34 51.64 -8.47
N LEU A 176 -81.62 52.55 -7.53
CA LEU A 176 -82.48 52.22 -6.38
C LEU A 176 -83.95 52.23 -6.78
N ARG A 177 -84.58 51.05 -6.77
CA ARG A 177 -86.02 50.86 -6.95
C ARG A 177 -86.68 50.63 -5.59
N MET A 178 -87.58 51.53 -5.20
CA MET A 178 -88.21 51.47 -3.86
C MET A 178 -89.01 50.18 -3.61
N ALA A 179 -89.63 49.60 -4.65
CA ALA A 179 -90.42 48.38 -4.54
C ALA A 179 -89.58 47.09 -4.32
N GLU A 180 -88.28 47.14 -4.62
CA GLU A 180 -87.38 45.98 -4.62
C GLU A 180 -86.17 46.19 -3.69
N LEU A 181 -86.25 47.19 -2.81
CA LEU A 181 -85.12 47.65 -2.00
C LEU A 181 -84.58 46.53 -1.10
N GLY A 182 -83.29 46.24 -1.24
CA GLY A 182 -82.61 45.20 -0.46
C GLY A 182 -82.83 43.76 -0.92
N ARG A 183 -83.49 43.54 -2.06
CA ARG A 183 -83.51 42.25 -2.75
C ARG A 183 -82.48 42.24 -3.88
N PRO A 184 -81.81 41.11 -4.16
CA PRO A 184 -80.85 41.03 -5.25
C PRO A 184 -81.56 41.27 -6.60
N PRO A 185 -81.04 42.15 -7.47
CA PRO A 185 -81.66 42.45 -8.75
C PRO A 185 -81.60 41.23 -9.69
N PRO A 186 -82.61 41.00 -10.54
CA PRO A 186 -82.60 39.86 -11.46
C PRO A 186 -81.58 40.04 -12.59
N GLY A 187 -80.84 38.98 -12.95
CA GLY A 187 -79.98 38.92 -14.15
C GLY A 187 -78.55 38.38 -13.91
N PRO A 188 -77.77 38.20 -14.99
CA PRO A 188 -76.42 37.59 -14.94
C PRO A 188 -75.35 38.46 -14.27
N PHE A 189 -75.66 39.73 -13.97
CA PHE A 189 -74.78 40.68 -13.26
C PHE A 189 -75.37 41.17 -11.93
N SER A 190 -76.28 40.37 -11.34
CA SER A 190 -77.04 40.72 -10.14
C SER A 190 -76.16 41.18 -8.97
N ALA A 191 -75.08 40.46 -8.68
CA ALA A 191 -74.17 40.78 -7.57
C ALA A 191 -73.45 42.12 -7.77
N PHE A 192 -73.01 42.42 -9.00
CA PHE A 192 -72.35 43.68 -9.30
C PHE A 192 -73.33 44.86 -9.22
N GLN A 193 -74.55 44.67 -9.74
CA GLN A 193 -75.60 45.69 -9.66
C GLN A 193 -76.02 45.95 -8.21
N ASP A 194 -76.20 44.91 -7.39
CA ASP A 194 -76.54 45.04 -5.97
C ASP A 194 -75.46 45.82 -5.19
N TYR A 195 -74.19 45.56 -5.50
CA TYR A 195 -73.09 46.35 -4.98
C TYR A 195 -73.18 47.83 -5.42
N CYS A 196 -73.40 48.11 -6.71
CA CYS A 196 -73.58 49.47 -7.22
C CYS A 196 -74.74 50.19 -6.53
N ASP A 197 -75.87 49.51 -6.32
CA ASP A 197 -77.06 50.03 -5.65
C ASP A 197 -76.76 50.34 -4.18
N SER A 198 -76.06 49.45 -3.48
CA SER A 198 -75.63 49.69 -2.09
C SER A 198 -74.71 50.92 -1.96
N LYS A 199 -73.81 51.14 -2.93
CA LYS A 199 -72.90 52.29 -2.94
C LYS A 199 -73.61 53.58 -3.33
N LEU A 200 -74.64 53.53 -4.18
CA LEU A 200 -75.54 54.66 -4.42
C LEU A 200 -76.33 55.04 -3.17
N ALA A 201 -76.86 54.04 -2.43
CA ALA A 201 -77.55 54.28 -1.17
C ALA A 201 -76.64 54.98 -0.15
N ASN A 202 -75.36 54.61 -0.06
CA ASN A 202 -74.39 55.30 0.79
C ASN A 202 -74.20 56.79 0.43
N VAL A 203 -74.12 57.13 -0.85
CA VAL A 203 -73.97 58.53 -1.30
C VAL A 203 -75.23 59.35 -0.99
N LEU A 204 -76.41 58.79 -1.29
CA LEU A 204 -77.69 59.44 -0.99
C LEU A 204 -77.89 59.62 0.52
N HIS A 205 -77.53 58.62 1.31
CA HIS A 205 -77.59 58.70 2.76
C HIS A 205 -76.66 59.77 3.32
N ALA A 206 -75.40 59.85 2.86
CA ALA A 206 -74.49 60.91 3.28
C ALA A 206 -75.05 62.30 2.96
N ARG A 207 -75.63 62.48 1.76
CA ARG A 207 -76.26 63.75 1.35
C ARG A 207 -77.46 64.10 2.23
N GLN A 208 -78.35 63.14 2.47
CA GLN A 208 -79.54 63.34 3.28
C GLN A 208 -79.19 63.60 4.75
N LEU A 209 -78.23 62.84 5.29
CA LEU A 209 -77.74 63.00 6.66
C LEU A 209 -77.08 64.37 6.85
N ALA A 210 -76.27 64.82 5.88
CA ALA A 210 -75.67 66.16 5.92
C ALA A 210 -76.73 67.27 5.92
N ALA A 211 -77.79 67.14 5.12
CA ALA A 211 -78.90 68.10 5.11
C ALA A 211 -79.68 68.10 6.44
N HIS A 212 -79.95 66.93 7.01
CA HIS A 212 -80.67 66.82 8.28
C HIS A 212 -79.87 67.33 9.48
N LEU A 213 -78.54 67.24 9.43
CA LEU A 213 -77.64 67.64 10.52
C LEU A 213 -77.13 69.08 10.41
N GLN A 214 -77.61 69.87 9.44
CA GLN A 214 -77.26 71.29 9.34
C GLN A 214 -77.59 72.03 10.64
N GLY A 215 -76.62 72.78 11.17
CA GLY A 215 -76.75 73.52 12.43
C GLY A 215 -76.46 72.72 13.70
N THR A 216 -76.28 71.40 13.63
CA THR A 216 -76.00 70.55 14.82
C THR A 216 -74.50 70.43 15.16
N GLY A 217 -73.60 70.96 14.32
CA GLY A 217 -72.16 70.80 14.47
C GLY A 217 -71.63 69.41 14.06
N VAL A 218 -72.50 68.52 13.57
CA VAL A 218 -72.12 67.21 13.01
C VAL A 218 -72.09 67.29 11.49
N THR A 219 -70.99 66.81 10.89
CA THR A 219 -70.79 66.81 9.43
C THR A 219 -70.83 65.39 8.88
N ALA A 220 -71.43 65.20 7.70
CA ALA A 220 -71.48 63.90 7.02
C ALA A 220 -70.90 64.01 5.61
N TYR A 221 -70.01 63.08 5.25
CA TYR A 221 -69.35 63.04 3.94
C TYR A 221 -69.38 61.63 3.36
N ALA A 222 -69.58 61.54 2.05
CA ALA A 222 -69.29 60.34 1.28
C ALA A 222 -67.91 60.46 0.64
N VAL A 223 -67.10 59.40 0.73
CA VAL A 223 -65.77 59.35 0.12
C VAL A 223 -65.68 58.18 -0.86
N HIS A 224 -65.19 58.45 -2.07
CA HIS A 224 -64.75 57.41 -2.99
C HIS A 224 -63.22 57.30 -2.88
N PRO A 225 -62.66 56.17 -2.40
CA PRO A 225 -61.22 56.04 -2.20
C PRO A 225 -60.42 55.81 -3.50
N GLY A 226 -61.07 55.73 -4.67
CA GLY A 226 -60.44 55.37 -5.94
C GLY A 226 -60.49 53.86 -6.24
N GLY A 227 -59.75 53.44 -7.27
CA GLY A 227 -59.54 52.02 -7.58
C GLY A 227 -58.50 51.40 -6.66
N CYS A 228 -58.93 50.95 -5.48
CA CYS A 228 -58.04 50.35 -4.49
C CYS A 228 -58.00 48.82 -4.66
N CYS A 229 -57.01 48.32 -5.39
CA CYS A 229 -56.77 46.90 -5.57
C CYS A 229 -55.69 46.40 -4.59
N GLY A 230 -56.01 46.41 -3.30
CA GLY A 230 -55.20 45.76 -2.28
C GLY A 230 -55.80 44.40 -1.96
N SER A 231 -55.19 43.32 -2.45
CA SER A 231 -55.50 41.96 -2.02
C SER A 231 -54.59 41.60 -0.84
N ASP A 232 -55.15 41.23 0.31
CA ASP A 232 -54.40 40.55 1.40
C ASP A 232 -53.94 39.14 0.97
N VAL A 233 -54.39 38.66 -0.20
CA VAL A 233 -54.11 37.33 -0.73
C VAL A 233 -52.95 37.42 -1.73
N LYS A 234 -51.79 36.86 -1.34
CA LYS A 234 -50.68 36.56 -2.23
C LYS A 234 -50.97 35.24 -2.95
N GLN A 235 -50.95 35.24 -4.28
CA GLN A 235 -51.12 34.02 -5.07
C GLN A 235 -49.76 33.58 -5.64
N TYR A 236 -49.31 32.39 -5.26
CA TYR A 236 -48.08 31.77 -5.78
C TYR A 236 -48.44 30.79 -6.89
N VAL A 237 -47.74 30.87 -8.01
CA VAL A 237 -47.99 30.05 -9.20
C VAL A 237 -46.68 29.44 -9.65
N TYR A 238 -46.58 28.11 -9.62
CA TYR A 238 -45.44 27.34 -10.09
C TYR A 238 -45.95 26.18 -10.96
N GLY A 239 -45.28 25.88 -12.08
CA GLY A 239 -45.69 24.80 -12.98
C GLY A 239 -46.99 25.03 -13.76
N GLY A 240 -47.52 26.25 -13.78
CA GLY A 240 -48.77 26.60 -14.45
C GLY A 240 -48.79 28.05 -14.94
N TRP A 241 -49.96 28.48 -15.42
CA TRP A 241 -50.18 29.86 -15.84
C TRP A 241 -51.22 30.54 -14.94
N ALA A 242 -51.09 31.85 -14.78
CA ALA A 242 -52.10 32.67 -14.14
C ALA A 242 -52.22 34.00 -14.87
N TRP A 243 -53.42 34.56 -14.82
CA TRP A 243 -53.69 35.84 -15.44
C TRP A 243 -53.36 36.97 -14.47
N ALA A 244 -52.37 37.79 -14.83
CA ALA A 244 -52.04 39.00 -14.09
C ALA A 244 -52.50 40.23 -14.89
N TRP A 245 -53.32 41.07 -14.26
CA TRP A 245 -53.73 42.34 -14.85
C TRP A 245 -52.55 43.30 -14.75
N TRP A 246 -51.87 43.55 -15.86
CA TRP A 246 -50.64 44.35 -15.94
C TRP A 246 -50.71 45.70 -15.18
N CYS A 247 -51.88 46.34 -15.15
CA CYS A 247 -52.08 47.64 -14.53
C CYS A 247 -52.29 47.61 -13.01
N ILE A 248 -52.62 46.44 -12.45
CA ILE A 248 -53.17 46.30 -11.09
C ILE A 248 -52.35 45.32 -10.23
N THR A 249 -51.79 44.29 -10.87
CA THR A 249 -51.08 43.21 -10.18
C THR A 249 -49.57 43.43 -10.29
N ASP A 250 -48.88 43.47 -9.14
CA ASP A 250 -47.42 43.42 -9.13
C ASP A 250 -46.99 41.97 -9.33
N THR A 251 -46.28 41.71 -10.44
CA THR A 251 -45.76 40.38 -10.76
C THR A 251 -44.27 40.37 -10.54
N GLN A 252 -43.82 39.47 -9.68
CA GLN A 252 -42.42 39.21 -9.43
C GLN A 252 -42.12 37.74 -9.72
N ARG A 253 -40.92 37.47 -10.22
CA ARG A 253 -40.50 36.11 -10.59
C ARG A 253 -39.34 35.72 -9.69
N LEU A 254 -39.38 34.47 -9.23
CA LEU A 254 -38.32 33.83 -8.47
C LEU A 254 -37.94 32.55 -9.21
N SER A 255 -36.65 32.38 -9.49
CA SER A 255 -36.19 31.15 -10.15
C SER A 255 -36.23 29.99 -9.14
N LEU A 256 -36.83 28.87 -9.55
CA LEU A 256 -36.89 27.61 -8.79
C LEU A 256 -35.85 26.59 -9.30
N GLU A 257 -34.92 27.02 -10.14
CA GLU A 257 -33.84 26.18 -10.66
C GLU A 257 -32.85 25.81 -9.57
N VAL A 258 -32.14 24.70 -9.79
CA VAL A 258 -31.07 24.26 -8.89
C VAL A 258 -29.90 25.25 -8.98
N MET A 259 -29.45 25.73 -7.83
CA MET A 259 -28.33 26.65 -7.70
C MET A 259 -27.13 25.90 -7.12
N THR A 260 -26.02 25.96 -7.84
CA THR A 260 -24.73 25.47 -7.34
C THR A 260 -24.01 26.60 -6.59
N ILE A 261 -23.63 26.32 -5.34
CA ILE A 261 -22.92 27.24 -4.44
C ILE A 261 -21.57 26.62 -4.09
N LEU A 262 -20.51 27.39 -4.30
CA LEU A 262 -19.14 27.00 -3.93
C LEU A 262 -18.82 27.62 -2.57
N CYS A 263 -18.80 26.80 -1.53
CA CYS A 263 -18.51 27.23 -0.16
C CYS A 263 -16.99 27.16 0.07
N ARG A 264 -16.36 28.27 0.45
CA ARG A 264 -14.92 28.32 0.68
C ARG A 264 -14.65 28.72 2.12
N CYS A 265 -13.83 27.92 2.77
CA CYS A 265 -13.51 28.08 4.18
C CYS A 265 -11.99 28.14 4.28
N GLU A 266 -11.48 29.34 4.55
CA GLU A 266 -10.06 29.65 4.56
C GLU A 266 -9.53 29.77 5.99
N ASN A 267 -8.37 29.16 6.24
CA ASN A 267 -7.58 29.33 7.46
C ASN A 267 -8.35 29.03 8.75
N ILE A 268 -8.96 27.84 8.82
CA ILE A 268 -9.71 27.39 10.00
C ILE A 268 -8.85 26.39 10.75
N GLU A 269 -8.68 26.64 12.05
CA GLU A 269 -7.99 25.73 12.95
C GLU A 269 -8.92 24.57 13.30
N THR A 270 -8.44 23.34 13.09
CA THR A 270 -9.11 22.11 13.57
C THR A 270 -8.99 21.99 15.09
N SER A 271 -9.60 20.97 15.68
CA SER A 271 -9.48 20.68 17.12
C SER A 271 -8.03 20.51 17.61
N GLU A 272 -7.11 20.15 16.70
CA GLU A 272 -5.68 19.99 16.96
C GLU A 272 -4.85 21.24 16.58
N GLY A 273 -5.49 22.33 16.15
CA GLY A 273 -4.82 23.59 15.81
C GLY A 273 -4.13 23.60 14.44
N VAL A 274 -4.46 22.66 13.55
CA VAL A 274 -3.90 22.63 12.18
C VAL A 274 -4.77 23.51 11.26
N PRO A 275 -4.20 24.54 10.60
CA PRO A 275 -4.97 25.39 9.70
C PRO A 275 -5.28 24.69 8.38
N LEU A 276 -6.57 24.48 8.10
CA LEU A 276 -7.06 23.85 6.89
C LEU A 276 -7.81 24.83 5.98
N TYR A 277 -7.78 24.49 4.70
CA TYR A 277 -8.58 25.10 3.64
C TYR A 277 -9.50 24.04 3.05
N VAL A 278 -10.79 24.28 3.13
CA VAL A 278 -11.81 23.34 2.67
C VAL A 278 -12.72 24.03 1.67
N THR A 279 -12.88 23.39 0.52
CA THR A 279 -13.82 23.82 -0.52
C THR A 279 -14.92 22.80 -0.64
N GLY A 280 -16.16 23.22 -0.40
CA GLY A 280 -17.37 22.42 -0.58
C GLY A 280 -18.21 22.91 -1.75
N VAL A 281 -18.96 22.00 -2.38
CA VAL A 281 -19.97 22.33 -3.38
C VAL A 281 -21.33 21.91 -2.84
N ALA A 282 -22.24 22.86 -2.74
CA ALA A 282 -23.62 22.63 -2.34
C ALA A 282 -24.55 22.85 -3.55
N GLN A 283 -25.47 21.91 -3.78
CA GLN A 283 -26.58 22.11 -4.70
C GLN A 283 -27.82 22.38 -3.86
N VAL A 284 -28.39 23.57 -4.04
CA VAL A 284 -29.56 24.01 -3.28
C VAL A 284 -30.71 24.38 -4.22
N LYS A 285 -31.94 24.25 -3.73
CA LYS A 285 -33.14 24.57 -4.49
C LYS A 285 -34.20 25.17 -3.59
N ILE A 286 -35.01 26.07 -4.12
CA ILE A 286 -36.16 26.64 -3.40
C ILE A 286 -37.27 25.58 -3.31
N MET A 287 -37.83 25.40 -2.12
CA MET A 287 -38.87 24.40 -1.86
C MET A 287 -40.20 24.83 -2.49
N THR A 288 -40.95 23.86 -3.02
CA THR A 288 -42.22 24.10 -3.72
C THR A 288 -43.44 23.96 -2.81
N GLU A 289 -43.26 23.55 -1.55
CA GLU A 289 -44.36 23.48 -0.58
C GLU A 289 -44.92 24.86 -0.28
N LYS A 290 -46.24 24.98 -0.18
CA LYS A 290 -46.94 26.27 -0.13
C LYS A 290 -46.49 27.17 1.03
N GLU A 291 -46.19 26.59 2.19
CA GLU A 291 -45.75 27.32 3.38
C GLU A 291 -44.30 27.80 3.25
N LEU A 292 -43.38 26.89 2.87
CA LEU A 292 -41.96 27.20 2.72
C LEU A 292 -41.67 28.10 1.51
N LEU A 293 -42.44 27.93 0.43
CA LEU A 293 -42.39 28.80 -0.75
C LEU A 293 -42.81 30.23 -0.39
N ALA A 294 -43.81 30.40 0.48
CA ALA A 294 -44.21 31.73 0.95
C ALA A 294 -43.07 32.41 1.72
N VAL A 295 -42.37 31.66 2.58
CA VAL A 295 -41.19 32.17 3.32
C VAL A 295 -40.05 32.54 2.37
N ALA A 296 -39.74 31.68 1.40
CA ALA A 296 -38.71 31.97 0.39
C ALA A 296 -39.07 33.22 -0.44
N CYS A 297 -40.33 33.36 -0.84
CA CYS A 297 -40.81 34.56 -1.52
C CYS A 297 -40.69 35.79 -0.60
N GLU A 298 -41.05 35.72 0.67
CA GLU A 298 -40.91 36.88 1.56
C GLU A 298 -39.45 37.35 1.73
N GLN A 299 -38.48 36.44 1.64
CA GLN A 299 -37.05 36.77 1.80
C GLN A 299 -36.33 37.14 0.50
N PHE A 300 -36.69 36.51 -0.62
CA PHE A 300 -35.93 36.56 -1.88
C PHE A 300 -36.70 37.12 -3.08
N LEU A 301 -38.01 37.38 -2.97
CA LEU A 301 -38.78 37.92 -4.08
C LEU A 301 -38.22 39.31 -4.48
N GLY A 302 -37.92 39.46 -5.77
CA GLY A 302 -37.32 40.68 -6.33
C GLY A 302 -35.80 40.78 -6.20
N LYS A 303 -35.12 39.86 -5.49
CA LYS A 303 -33.65 39.80 -5.44
C LYS A 303 -33.07 39.06 -6.63
N ASN A 304 -31.81 39.36 -6.96
CA ASN A 304 -31.09 38.61 -7.98
C ASN A 304 -30.68 37.24 -7.45
N VAL A 305 -30.55 36.25 -8.34
CA VAL A 305 -30.09 34.88 -8.01
C VAL A 305 -28.72 34.93 -7.30
N GLN A 306 -27.85 35.87 -7.67
CA GLN A 306 -26.55 36.03 -7.02
C GLN A 306 -26.68 36.47 -5.56
N ASP A 307 -27.63 37.33 -5.24
CA ASP A 307 -27.87 37.77 -3.86
C ASP A 307 -28.40 36.60 -3.02
N VAL A 308 -29.30 35.80 -3.58
CA VAL A 308 -29.80 34.57 -2.93
C VAL A 308 -28.64 33.61 -2.63
N LYS A 309 -27.76 33.38 -3.62
CA LYS A 309 -26.57 32.56 -3.45
C LYS A 309 -25.66 33.09 -2.35
N ASN A 310 -25.44 34.40 -2.28
CA ASN A 310 -24.59 35.02 -1.26
C ASN A 310 -25.15 34.83 0.16
N VAL A 311 -26.46 34.99 0.35
CA VAL A 311 -27.09 34.77 1.67
C VAL A 311 -26.95 33.32 2.10
N VAL A 312 -27.22 32.36 1.21
CA VAL A 312 -27.08 30.93 1.53
C VAL A 312 -25.62 30.53 1.73
N LEU A 313 -24.71 31.10 0.94
CA LEU A 313 -23.26 30.89 1.05
C LEU A 313 -22.77 31.26 2.46
N GLN A 314 -23.16 32.42 2.99
CA GLN A 314 -22.77 32.86 4.32
C GLN A 314 -23.22 31.88 5.42
N THR A 315 -24.46 31.38 5.33
CA THR A 315 -24.98 30.38 6.28
C THR A 315 -24.21 29.06 6.19
N LEU A 316 -24.00 28.54 4.97
CA LEU A 316 -23.26 27.29 4.75
C LEU A 316 -21.80 27.40 5.20
N GLU A 317 -21.11 28.51 4.91
CA GLU A 317 -19.75 28.75 5.38
C GLU A 317 -19.68 28.89 6.90
N GLY A 318 -20.71 29.46 7.54
CA GLY A 318 -20.83 29.51 9.00
C GLY A 318 -20.85 28.11 9.62
N HIS A 319 -21.74 27.23 9.15
CA HIS A 319 -21.83 25.85 9.64
C HIS A 319 -20.60 25.02 9.28
N LEU A 320 -20.10 25.13 8.05
CA LEU A 320 -18.89 24.44 7.61
C LEU A 320 -17.70 24.80 8.51
N ARG A 321 -17.51 26.10 8.79
CA ARG A 321 -16.48 26.60 9.71
C ARG A 321 -16.64 26.05 11.12
N SER A 322 -17.87 26.06 11.64
CA SER A 322 -18.15 25.55 12.99
C SER A 322 -17.82 24.07 13.13
N ILE A 323 -18.14 23.26 12.12
CA ILE A 323 -17.91 21.81 12.17
C ILE A 323 -16.42 21.50 12.01
N LEU A 324 -15.71 22.21 11.11
CA LEU A 324 -14.27 22.05 10.93
C LEU A 324 -13.47 22.28 12.22
N GLY A 325 -13.91 23.19 13.08
CA GLY A 325 -13.28 23.42 14.39
C GLY A 325 -13.47 22.29 15.41
N THR A 326 -14.40 21.36 15.17
CA THR A 326 -14.70 20.26 16.12
C THR A 326 -14.03 18.94 15.76
N LEU A 327 -13.64 18.75 14.50
CA LEU A 327 -13.12 17.49 13.97
C LEU A 327 -11.60 17.52 13.82
N THR A 328 -10.98 16.35 13.86
CA THR A 328 -9.55 16.20 13.55
C THR A 328 -9.31 16.17 12.04
N VAL A 329 -8.06 16.41 11.62
CA VAL A 329 -7.68 16.45 10.21
C VAL A 329 -7.90 15.08 9.54
N GLU A 330 -7.62 13.99 10.26
CA GLU A 330 -7.74 12.61 9.80
C GLU A 330 -9.19 12.25 9.51
N GLN A 331 -10.12 12.63 10.40
CA GLN A 331 -11.56 12.37 10.22
C GLN A 331 -12.11 13.09 8.98
N ILE A 332 -11.68 14.34 8.75
CA ILE A 332 -12.08 15.12 7.58
C ILE A 332 -11.51 14.49 6.29
N TYR A 333 -10.29 13.97 6.33
CA TYR A 333 -9.60 13.44 5.16
C TYR A 333 -10.02 12.01 4.80
N GLN A 334 -10.17 11.12 5.80
CA GLN A 334 -10.52 9.71 5.61
C GLN A 334 -12.01 9.52 5.29
N ASP A 335 -12.90 10.18 6.03
CA ASP A 335 -14.35 9.99 5.95
C ASP A 335 -15.09 11.22 5.38
N ARG A 336 -14.74 11.60 4.15
CA ARG A 336 -15.30 12.78 3.46
C ARG A 336 -16.84 12.75 3.35
N ASP A 337 -17.41 11.56 3.16
CA ASP A 337 -18.86 11.40 3.01
C ASP A 337 -19.60 11.56 4.35
N GLN A 338 -19.02 11.08 5.46
CA GLN A 338 -19.62 11.29 6.78
C GLN A 338 -19.57 12.77 7.16
N PHE A 339 -18.44 13.41 6.92
CA PHE A 339 -18.31 14.85 7.11
C PHE A 339 -19.33 15.63 6.27
N ALA A 340 -19.51 15.29 4.99
CA ALA A 340 -20.49 15.93 4.12
C ALA A 340 -21.95 15.72 4.58
N LYS A 341 -22.27 14.55 5.15
CA LYS A 341 -23.58 14.30 5.76
C LYS A 341 -23.80 15.16 7.01
N LEU A 342 -22.80 15.25 7.89
CA LEU A 342 -22.86 16.05 9.11
C LEU A 342 -23.10 17.53 8.79
N VAL A 343 -22.38 18.10 7.82
CA VAL A 343 -22.58 19.49 7.38
C VAL A 343 -24.01 19.72 6.88
N ARG A 344 -24.57 18.76 6.14
CA ARG A 344 -25.95 18.83 5.65
C ARG A 344 -26.96 18.77 6.80
N GLU A 345 -26.79 17.87 7.75
CA GLU A 345 -27.71 17.71 8.90
C GLU A 345 -27.76 18.96 9.78
N VAL A 346 -26.59 19.57 10.03
CA VAL A 346 -26.50 20.78 10.86
C VAL A 346 -27.03 22.02 10.12
N ALA A 347 -26.80 22.13 8.81
CA ALA A 347 -27.20 23.31 8.03
C ALA A 347 -28.64 23.25 7.48
N ALA A 348 -29.21 22.05 7.32
CA ALA A 348 -30.57 21.86 6.81
C ALA A 348 -31.66 22.68 7.53
N PRO A 349 -31.73 22.75 8.88
CA PRO A 349 -32.80 23.50 9.55
C PRO A 349 -32.72 25.01 9.31
N ASP A 350 -31.53 25.60 9.27
CA ASP A 350 -31.37 27.05 9.11
C ASP A 350 -31.61 27.49 7.66
N VAL A 351 -31.13 26.71 6.68
CA VAL A 351 -31.43 26.95 5.26
C VAL A 351 -32.92 26.64 4.96
N GLY A 352 -33.50 25.65 5.64
CA GLY A 352 -34.92 25.30 5.55
C GLY A 352 -35.85 26.41 6.05
N ARG A 353 -35.47 27.15 7.11
CA ARG A 353 -36.19 28.36 7.56
C ARG A 353 -36.21 29.49 6.53
N MET A 354 -35.34 29.43 5.53
CA MET A 354 -35.33 30.36 4.40
C MET A 354 -36.17 29.83 3.21
N GLY A 355 -36.79 28.65 3.35
CA GLY A 355 -37.54 27.98 2.29
C GLY A 355 -36.64 27.36 1.20
N ILE A 356 -35.40 27.02 1.56
CA ILE A 356 -34.40 26.43 0.66
C ILE A 356 -34.05 25.03 1.17
N GLU A 357 -33.91 24.10 0.24
CA GLU A 357 -33.49 22.72 0.48
C GLU A 357 -32.07 22.49 -0.03
N ILE A 358 -31.27 21.77 0.74
CA ILE A 358 -29.95 21.30 0.33
C ILE A 358 -30.12 19.92 -0.31
N LEU A 359 -30.06 19.85 -1.64
CA LEU A 359 -30.18 18.59 -2.38
C LEU A 359 -28.94 17.70 -2.17
N SER A 360 -27.76 18.32 -2.26
CA SER A 360 -26.49 17.63 -2.07
C SER A 360 -25.43 18.59 -1.55
N PHE A 361 -24.50 18.02 -0.79
CA PHE A 361 -23.30 18.70 -0.31
C PHE A 361 -22.14 17.72 -0.47
N THR A 362 -21.09 18.14 -1.16
CA THR A 362 -19.88 17.34 -1.38
C THR A 362 -18.64 18.19 -1.15
N ILE A 363 -17.58 17.55 -0.66
CA ILE A 363 -16.27 18.20 -0.52
C ILE A 363 -15.54 18.09 -1.85
N LYS A 364 -15.11 19.24 -2.37
CA LYS A 364 -14.33 19.32 -3.59
C LYS A 364 -12.85 19.08 -3.29
N ASP A 365 -12.27 19.95 -2.45
CA ASP A 365 -10.84 19.98 -2.17
C ASP A 365 -10.59 20.28 -0.68
N VAL A 366 -9.58 19.62 -0.10
CA VAL A 366 -9.05 19.88 1.24
C VAL A 366 -7.54 20.03 1.10
N TYR A 367 -7.00 21.18 1.51
CA TYR A 367 -5.56 21.42 1.51
C TYR A 367 -5.14 22.15 2.77
N ASP A 368 -3.89 21.97 3.15
CA ASP A 368 -3.30 22.56 4.33
C ASP A 368 -2.08 23.42 3.94
N LYS A 369 -1.72 24.39 4.80
CA LYS A 369 -0.55 25.25 4.58
C LYS A 369 0.76 24.67 5.11
N VAL A 370 0.67 23.71 6.04
CA VAL A 370 1.79 23.26 6.88
C VAL A 370 2.33 21.89 6.44
N ASP A 371 1.88 21.37 5.30
CA ASP A 371 2.30 20.06 4.75
C ASP A 371 2.05 18.87 5.72
N TYR A 372 1.08 19.00 6.61
CA TYR A 372 0.61 17.96 7.51
C TYR A 372 -0.01 16.79 6.72
N LEU A 373 -0.90 17.07 5.76
CA LEU A 373 -1.53 16.03 4.93
C LEU A 373 -0.50 15.28 4.08
N SER A 374 0.50 16.00 3.55
CA SER A 374 1.58 15.37 2.79
C SER A 374 2.47 14.50 3.67
N SER A 375 2.67 14.88 4.94
CA SER A 375 3.40 14.08 5.94
C SER A 375 2.64 12.82 6.36
N LEU A 376 1.31 12.90 6.53
CA LEU A 376 0.46 11.73 6.76
C LEU A 376 0.54 10.75 5.57
N GLY A 377 0.48 11.27 4.33
CA GLY A 377 0.65 10.51 3.11
C GLY A 377 2.02 9.82 3.00
N LYS A 378 3.11 10.52 3.37
CA LYS A 378 4.47 9.92 3.42
C LYS A 378 4.54 8.74 4.39
N THR A 379 3.90 8.86 5.55
CA THR A 379 3.89 7.79 6.57
C THR A 379 3.14 6.55 6.06
N GLN A 380 1.98 6.75 5.42
CA GLN A 380 1.22 5.67 4.81
C GLN A 380 1.96 5.03 3.63
N THR A 381 2.59 5.83 2.78
CA THR A 381 3.41 5.33 1.65
C THR A 381 4.59 4.51 2.15
N ALA A 382 5.23 4.95 3.24
CA ALA A 382 6.32 4.20 3.86
C ALA A 382 5.83 2.88 4.49
N ALA A 383 4.64 2.85 5.11
CA ALA A 383 4.06 1.63 5.65
C ALA A 383 3.71 0.62 4.53
N VAL A 384 3.00 1.07 3.49
CA VAL A 384 2.67 0.22 2.33
C VAL A 384 3.94 -0.30 1.64
N ARG A 385 4.97 0.54 1.51
CA ARG A 385 6.24 0.12 0.93
C ARG A 385 6.95 -0.92 1.80
N ARG A 386 6.96 -0.73 3.12
CA ARG A 386 7.52 -1.71 4.05
C ARG A 386 6.81 -3.06 3.96
N ASP A 387 5.47 -3.05 3.91
CA ASP A 387 4.68 -4.28 3.80
C ASP A 387 4.87 -4.95 2.44
N ALA A 388 4.99 -4.17 1.37
CA ALA A 388 5.35 -4.67 0.05
C ALA A 388 6.75 -5.29 0.03
N ASP A 389 7.75 -4.65 0.65
CA ASP A 389 9.12 -5.15 0.76
C ASP A 389 9.16 -6.46 1.59
N ILE A 390 8.36 -6.55 2.67
CA ILE A 390 8.18 -7.78 3.45
C ILE A 390 7.58 -8.88 2.55
N GLY A 391 6.53 -8.59 1.79
CA GLY A 391 5.91 -9.55 0.87
C GLY A 391 6.85 -10.02 -0.24
N VAL A 392 7.70 -9.14 -0.78
CA VAL A 392 8.76 -9.50 -1.74
C VAL A 392 9.80 -10.39 -1.09
N ALA A 393 10.28 -10.04 0.10
CA ALA A 393 11.28 -10.84 0.82
C ALA A 393 10.76 -12.23 1.18
N GLU A 394 9.48 -12.36 1.57
CA GLU A 394 8.85 -13.67 1.82
C GLU A 394 8.74 -14.49 0.53
N ALA A 395 8.32 -13.87 -0.57
CA ALA A 395 8.23 -14.53 -1.88
C ALA A 395 9.62 -14.99 -2.40
N GLU A 396 10.65 -14.16 -2.27
CA GLU A 396 12.03 -14.51 -2.64
C GLU A 396 12.61 -15.62 -1.77
N ARG A 397 12.35 -15.58 -0.46
CA ARG A 397 12.74 -16.66 0.47
C ARG A 397 12.11 -17.99 0.06
N ASP A 398 10.80 -17.99 -0.20
CA ASP A 398 10.07 -19.21 -0.54
C ASP A 398 10.46 -19.74 -1.92
N ALA A 399 10.69 -18.85 -2.90
CA ALA A 399 11.25 -19.21 -4.20
C ALA A 399 12.67 -19.79 -4.07
N GLY A 400 13.53 -19.18 -3.24
CA GLY A 400 14.89 -19.65 -2.97
C GLY A 400 14.94 -21.03 -2.30
N ILE A 401 14.05 -21.29 -1.33
CA ILE A 401 13.90 -22.62 -0.71
C ILE A 401 13.52 -23.65 -1.77
N ARG A 402 12.51 -23.35 -2.60
CA ARG A 402 12.06 -24.25 -3.67
C ARG A 402 13.17 -24.51 -4.69
N GLU A 403 13.92 -23.48 -5.08
CA GLU A 403 15.03 -23.62 -6.02
C GLU A 403 16.17 -24.46 -5.43
N ALA A 404 16.49 -24.28 -4.14
CA ALA A 404 17.51 -25.07 -3.45
C ALA A 404 17.09 -26.55 -3.32
N GLU A 405 15.81 -26.83 -3.00
CA GLU A 405 15.23 -28.18 -2.98
C GLU A 405 15.34 -28.83 -4.36
N CYS A 406 14.86 -28.16 -5.41
CA CYS A 406 14.93 -28.69 -6.78
C CYS A 406 16.39 -28.89 -7.25
N LYS A 407 17.31 -28.00 -6.88
CA LYS A 407 18.75 -28.17 -7.18
C LYS A 407 19.35 -29.37 -6.45
N LYS A 408 19.00 -29.58 -5.18
CA LYS A 408 19.47 -30.74 -4.42
C LYS A 408 18.97 -32.04 -5.05
N GLU A 409 17.67 -32.13 -5.37
CA GLU A 409 17.10 -33.29 -6.05
C GLU A 409 17.73 -33.52 -7.43
N MET A 410 17.93 -32.46 -8.22
CA MET A 410 18.61 -32.54 -9.51
C MET A 410 20.04 -33.09 -9.36
N LEU A 411 20.79 -32.58 -8.38
CA LEU A 411 22.17 -33.03 -8.12
C LEU A 411 22.20 -34.48 -7.64
N ASP A 412 21.28 -34.89 -6.77
CA ASP A 412 21.19 -36.28 -6.31
C ASP A 412 20.91 -37.22 -7.49
N VAL A 413 19.95 -36.88 -8.37
CA VAL A 413 19.68 -37.64 -9.60
C VAL A 413 20.90 -37.66 -10.52
N LYS A 414 21.58 -36.53 -10.67
CA LYS A 414 22.80 -36.42 -11.50
C LYS A 414 23.93 -37.29 -10.94
N PHE A 415 24.19 -37.24 -9.65
CA PHE A 415 25.22 -38.08 -9.01
C PHE A 415 24.86 -39.56 -9.10
N MET A 416 23.58 -39.93 -8.95
CA MET A 416 23.13 -41.30 -9.18
C MET A 416 23.35 -41.75 -10.63
N ALA A 417 23.09 -40.87 -11.61
CA ALA A 417 23.35 -41.15 -13.01
C ALA A 417 24.85 -41.27 -13.31
N ASP A 418 25.66 -40.34 -12.80
CA ASP A 418 27.12 -40.34 -12.95
C ASP A 418 27.76 -41.58 -12.30
N THR A 419 27.27 -42.00 -11.14
CA THR A 419 27.71 -43.24 -10.48
C THR A 419 27.41 -44.45 -11.38
N LYS A 420 26.20 -44.55 -11.93
CA LYS A 420 25.82 -45.64 -12.86
C LYS A 420 26.66 -45.64 -14.14
N ILE A 421 26.97 -44.46 -14.68
CA ILE A 421 27.84 -44.31 -15.85
C ILE A 421 29.27 -44.75 -15.50
N ALA A 422 29.80 -44.33 -14.36
CA ALA A 422 31.13 -44.70 -13.89
C ALA A 422 31.23 -46.22 -13.65
N ASP A 423 30.23 -46.84 -13.02
CA ASP A 423 30.18 -48.28 -12.80
C ASP A 423 30.10 -49.05 -14.12
N SER A 424 29.26 -48.61 -15.06
CA SER A 424 29.16 -49.23 -16.39
C SER A 424 30.47 -49.09 -17.18
N LYS A 425 31.11 -47.92 -17.10
CA LYS A 425 32.39 -47.67 -17.74
C LYS A 425 33.51 -48.51 -17.14
N ARG A 426 33.56 -48.63 -15.81
CA ARG A 426 34.51 -49.50 -15.11
C ARG A 426 34.29 -50.97 -15.51
N ALA A 427 33.04 -51.44 -15.57
CA ALA A 427 32.73 -52.80 -16.00
C ALA A 427 33.16 -53.05 -17.46
N PHE A 428 32.91 -52.08 -18.35
CA PHE A 428 33.37 -52.14 -19.74
C PHE A 428 34.90 -52.15 -19.85
N GLU A 429 35.60 -51.31 -19.09
CA GLU A 429 37.07 -51.26 -19.09
C GLU A 429 37.70 -52.55 -18.55
N LEU A 430 37.12 -53.14 -17.50
CA LEU A 430 37.54 -54.45 -16.99
C LEU A 430 37.33 -55.56 -18.03
N GLN A 431 36.18 -55.60 -18.70
CA GLN A 431 35.93 -56.55 -19.78
C GLN A 431 36.90 -56.35 -20.95
N LYS A 432 37.14 -55.10 -21.36
CA LYS A 432 38.10 -54.77 -22.41
C LYS A 432 39.51 -55.23 -22.03
N ALA A 433 39.95 -54.98 -20.79
CA ALA A 433 41.24 -55.43 -20.30
C ALA A 433 41.36 -56.97 -20.32
N ALA A 434 40.34 -57.69 -19.85
CA ALA A 434 40.28 -59.15 -19.89
C ALA A 434 40.38 -59.70 -21.32
N PHE A 435 39.63 -59.14 -22.28
CA PHE A 435 39.73 -59.54 -23.69
C PHE A 435 41.09 -59.20 -24.30
N THR A 436 41.69 -58.07 -23.92
CA THR A 436 43.01 -57.68 -24.41
C THR A 436 44.09 -58.62 -23.87
N GLU A 437 44.00 -59.02 -22.60
CA GLU A 437 44.86 -60.03 -21.99
C GLU A 437 44.74 -61.38 -22.72
N GLU A 438 43.51 -61.83 -23.00
CA GLU A 438 43.26 -63.07 -23.73
C GLU A 438 43.82 -63.03 -25.17
N VAL A 439 43.63 -61.91 -25.88
CA VAL A 439 44.24 -61.68 -27.20
C VAL A 439 45.77 -61.64 -27.12
N ASN A 440 46.34 -61.02 -26.08
CA ASN A 440 47.79 -60.95 -25.88
C ASN A 440 48.39 -62.34 -25.60
N ILE A 441 47.72 -63.17 -24.80
CA ILE A 441 48.14 -64.57 -24.58
C ILE A 441 48.13 -65.33 -25.90
N LYS A 442 47.04 -65.21 -26.69
CA LYS A 442 46.92 -65.90 -27.98
C LYS A 442 47.93 -65.43 -29.02
N THR A 443 48.24 -64.14 -29.04
CA THR A 443 49.26 -63.57 -29.94
C THR A 443 50.67 -63.94 -29.52
N ALA A 444 50.98 -63.98 -28.21
CA ALA A 444 52.25 -64.48 -27.71
C ALA A 444 52.45 -65.98 -28.02
N GLU A 445 51.40 -66.80 -27.86
CA GLU A 445 51.40 -68.21 -28.29
C GLU A 445 51.70 -68.34 -29.79
N ALA A 446 51.09 -67.49 -30.63
CA ALA A 446 51.32 -67.49 -32.08
C ALA A 446 52.74 -67.02 -32.46
N GLN A 447 53.28 -66.01 -31.77
CA GLN A 447 54.66 -65.53 -31.99
C GLN A 447 55.69 -66.58 -31.58
N LEU A 448 55.51 -67.24 -30.42
CA LEU A 448 56.36 -68.35 -29.99
C LEU A 448 56.33 -69.51 -31.01
N ALA A 449 55.15 -69.83 -31.55
CA ALA A 449 55.02 -70.85 -32.58
C ALA A 449 55.74 -70.46 -33.89
N TYR A 450 55.69 -69.19 -34.29
CA TYR A 450 56.39 -68.66 -35.46
C TYR A 450 57.92 -68.67 -35.27
N GLU A 451 58.42 -68.23 -34.12
CA GLU A 451 59.84 -68.24 -33.79
C GLU A 451 60.39 -69.68 -33.75
N LEU A 452 59.68 -70.62 -33.13
CA LEU A 452 60.04 -72.03 -33.08
C LEU A 452 60.11 -72.66 -34.48
N GLN A 453 59.19 -72.28 -35.37
CA GLN A 453 59.21 -72.67 -36.79
C GLN A 453 60.44 -72.11 -37.50
N SER A 454 60.71 -70.81 -37.36
CA SER A 454 61.87 -70.17 -38.00
C SER A 454 63.20 -70.78 -37.55
N ALA A 455 63.34 -71.13 -36.27
CA ALA A 455 64.53 -71.78 -35.72
C ALA A 455 64.73 -73.19 -36.30
N ARG A 456 63.64 -73.96 -36.48
CA ARG A 456 63.69 -75.28 -37.15
C ARG A 456 64.15 -75.18 -38.59
N GLU A 457 63.68 -74.18 -39.33
CA GLU A 457 64.08 -73.94 -40.73
C GLU A 457 65.57 -73.57 -40.82
N GLN A 458 66.05 -72.66 -39.96
CA GLN A 458 67.46 -72.27 -39.91
C GLN A 458 68.38 -73.44 -39.56
N GLN A 459 67.93 -74.36 -38.71
CA GLN A 459 68.71 -75.54 -38.34
C GLN A 459 68.90 -76.48 -39.54
N LYS A 460 67.89 -76.60 -40.43
CA LYS A 460 68.00 -77.38 -41.68
C LYS A 460 68.96 -76.74 -42.67
N ILE A 461 68.87 -75.42 -42.89
CA ILE A 461 69.76 -74.69 -43.82
C ILE A 461 71.22 -74.84 -43.41
N ARG A 462 71.52 -74.70 -42.10
CA ARG A 462 72.87 -74.84 -41.57
C ARG A 462 73.45 -76.25 -41.78
N GLN A 463 72.58 -77.27 -41.81
CA GLN A 463 72.98 -78.65 -42.08
C GLN A 463 73.42 -78.84 -43.54
N GLU A 464 72.73 -78.20 -44.48
CA GLU A 464 73.08 -78.21 -45.91
C GLU A 464 74.34 -77.39 -46.22
N GLU A 465 74.56 -76.26 -45.53
CA GLU A 465 75.78 -75.43 -45.68
C GLU A 465 77.06 -76.19 -45.32
N ILE A 466 77.02 -77.02 -44.26
CA ILE A 466 78.18 -77.82 -43.82
C ILE A 466 78.58 -78.85 -44.90
N GLU A 467 77.63 -79.42 -45.64
CA GLU A 467 77.95 -80.36 -46.73
C GLU A 467 78.66 -79.67 -47.91
N ILE A 468 78.31 -78.42 -48.21
CA ILE A 468 78.94 -77.63 -49.28
C ILE A 468 80.40 -77.28 -48.92
N GLU A 469 80.67 -76.93 -47.66
CA GLU A 469 82.00 -76.54 -47.19
C GLU A 469 83.03 -77.70 -47.29
N VAL A 470 82.60 -78.93 -47.01
CA VAL A 470 83.46 -80.13 -47.11
C VAL A 470 83.91 -80.39 -48.57
N VAL A 471 83.06 -80.09 -49.55
CA VAL A 471 83.39 -80.25 -50.98
C VAL A 471 84.38 -79.18 -51.47
N GLN A 472 84.27 -77.95 -50.97
CA GLN A 472 85.19 -76.87 -51.32
C GLN A 472 86.61 -77.09 -50.77
N ARG A 473 86.74 -77.55 -49.52
CA ARG A 473 88.06 -77.85 -48.93
C ARG A 473 88.83 -78.92 -49.69
N LYS A 474 88.14 -79.96 -50.19
CA LYS A 474 88.81 -81.03 -50.97
C LYS A 474 89.46 -80.50 -52.25
N LYS A 475 88.85 -79.51 -52.92
CA LYS A 475 89.41 -78.92 -54.15
C LYS A 475 90.61 -78.00 -53.92
N GLN A 476 90.74 -77.38 -52.75
CA GLN A 476 91.88 -76.52 -52.43
C GLN A 476 93.17 -77.31 -52.18
N ILE A 477 93.06 -78.48 -51.53
CA ILE A 477 94.22 -79.34 -51.24
C ILE A 477 94.93 -79.81 -52.53
N ASP A 478 94.17 -80.15 -53.57
CA ASP A 478 94.72 -80.61 -54.86
C ASP A 478 95.49 -79.51 -55.63
N VAL A 479 95.17 -78.24 -55.41
CA VAL A 479 95.84 -77.10 -56.07
C VAL A 479 97.16 -76.80 -55.38
N GLU A 480 97.19 -76.86 -54.05
CA GLU A 480 98.39 -76.60 -53.25
C GLU A 480 99.47 -77.66 -53.45
N GLU A 481 99.10 -78.94 -53.63
CA GLU A 481 100.07 -80.02 -53.91
C GLU A 481 100.91 -79.77 -55.18
N LYS A 482 100.33 -79.14 -56.20
CA LYS A 482 101.04 -78.89 -57.48
C LYS A 482 102.00 -77.70 -57.41
N GLU A 483 101.76 -76.73 -56.52
CA GLU A 483 102.66 -75.59 -56.35
C GLU A 483 103.89 -75.92 -55.49
N ILE A 484 103.75 -76.85 -54.54
CA ILE A 484 104.84 -77.29 -53.65
C ILE A 484 105.98 -77.96 -54.45
N ILE A 485 105.65 -78.82 -55.42
CA ILE A 485 106.65 -79.57 -56.22
C ILE A 485 107.55 -78.64 -57.06
N ARG A 486 107.04 -77.48 -57.49
CA ARG A 486 107.82 -76.52 -58.29
C ARG A 486 108.81 -75.73 -57.43
N LYS A 487 108.42 -75.35 -56.21
CA LYS A 487 109.27 -74.62 -55.25
C LYS A 487 110.36 -75.51 -54.62
N GLU A 488 110.09 -76.80 -54.45
CA GLU A 488 111.04 -77.74 -53.84
C GLU A 488 112.32 -77.91 -54.67
N LYS A 489 112.23 -77.84 -56.01
CA LYS A 489 113.40 -77.98 -56.89
C LYS A 489 114.33 -76.76 -56.90
N GLU A 490 113.84 -75.56 -56.60
CA GLU A 490 114.67 -74.35 -56.50
C GLU A 490 115.38 -74.22 -55.15
N LEU A 491 114.74 -74.67 -54.05
CA LEU A 491 115.33 -74.60 -52.72
C LEU A 491 116.47 -75.61 -52.49
N ILE A 492 116.45 -76.76 -53.17
CA ILE A 492 117.46 -77.81 -53.03
C ILE A 492 118.86 -77.37 -53.52
N ALA A 493 118.94 -76.50 -54.54
CA ALA A 493 120.23 -76.02 -55.06
C ALA A 493 120.87 -74.89 -54.22
N THR A 494 120.07 -74.15 -53.45
CA THR A 494 120.51 -72.84 -52.90
C THR A 494 120.63 -72.84 -51.36
N VAL A 495 119.87 -73.66 -50.63
CA VAL A 495 119.75 -73.56 -49.15
C VAL A 495 120.18 -74.81 -48.39
N LYS A 496 119.96 -76.02 -48.93
CA LYS A 496 120.13 -77.26 -48.15
C LYS A 496 121.58 -77.63 -47.82
N ARG A 497 122.52 -77.40 -48.75
CA ARG A 497 123.93 -77.80 -48.55
C ARG A 497 124.73 -76.98 -47.51
N PRO A 498 124.46 -75.68 -47.27
CA PRO A 498 125.09 -74.96 -46.16
C PRO A 498 124.33 -75.03 -44.82
N ALA A 499 122.99 -75.12 -44.81
CA ALA A 499 122.19 -75.07 -43.58
C ALA A 499 122.26 -76.34 -42.72
N GLU A 500 122.52 -77.51 -43.30
CA GLU A 500 122.67 -78.78 -42.56
C GLU A 500 123.95 -78.80 -41.69
N ALA A 501 124.97 -78.01 -41.99
CA ALA A 501 126.16 -77.87 -41.14
C ALA A 501 125.93 -76.93 -39.93
N GLU A 502 125.09 -75.91 -40.09
CA GLU A 502 124.85 -74.88 -39.06
C GLU A 502 123.89 -75.38 -37.97
N ALA A 503 122.88 -76.18 -38.34
CA ALA A 503 121.87 -76.69 -37.41
C ALA A 503 122.45 -77.66 -36.36
N TYR A 504 123.44 -78.48 -36.72
CA TYR A 504 124.09 -79.41 -35.78
C TYR A 504 124.84 -78.67 -34.65
N ARG A 505 125.42 -77.50 -34.96
CA ARG A 505 126.14 -76.67 -33.98
C ARG A 505 125.20 -76.01 -32.96
N ILE A 506 124.03 -75.56 -33.41
CA ILE A 506 123.08 -74.81 -32.57
C ILE A 506 122.35 -75.72 -31.58
N GLN A 507 122.12 -77.00 -31.94
CA GLN A 507 121.40 -77.95 -31.09
C GLN A 507 122.18 -78.31 -29.81
N GLN A 508 123.51 -78.37 -29.86
CA GLN A 508 124.36 -78.66 -28.68
C GLN A 508 124.46 -77.48 -27.69
N ILE A 509 124.35 -76.24 -28.18
CA ILE A 509 124.48 -75.04 -27.35
C ILE A 509 123.23 -74.86 -26.47
N ALA A 510 122.04 -75.13 -27.01
CA ALA A 510 120.77 -74.98 -26.28
C ALA A 510 120.56 -76.02 -25.16
N GLU A 511 121.11 -77.24 -25.28
CA GLU A 511 121.07 -78.22 -24.20
C GLU A 511 121.89 -77.79 -22.97
N GLY A 512 123.03 -77.13 -23.17
CA GLY A 512 123.86 -76.59 -22.07
C GLY A 512 123.19 -75.46 -21.29
N GLU A 513 122.43 -74.59 -21.95
CA GLU A 513 121.72 -73.48 -21.30
C GLU A 513 120.56 -73.94 -20.40
N LYS A 514 119.89 -75.04 -20.77
CA LYS A 514 118.81 -75.64 -19.97
C LYS A 514 119.31 -76.15 -18.62
N VAL A 515 120.52 -76.73 -18.58
CA VAL A 515 121.16 -77.22 -17.36
C VAL A 515 121.57 -76.07 -16.44
N ARG A 516 122.04 -74.94 -17.00
CA ARG A 516 122.43 -73.76 -16.21
C ARG A 516 121.27 -73.18 -15.40
N GLN A 517 120.06 -73.12 -15.97
CA GLN A 517 118.90 -72.58 -15.25
C GLN A 517 118.47 -73.42 -14.05
N VAL A 518 118.60 -74.75 -14.12
CA VAL A 518 118.24 -75.63 -12.99
C VAL A 518 119.19 -75.45 -11.80
N LEU A 519 120.49 -75.26 -12.05
CA LEU A 519 121.49 -75.05 -10.99
C LEU A 519 121.31 -73.71 -10.27
N LEU A 520 120.88 -72.65 -10.98
CA LEU A 520 120.59 -71.35 -10.36
C LEU A 520 119.40 -71.43 -9.40
N ALA A 521 118.35 -72.17 -9.75
CA ALA A 521 117.19 -72.38 -8.88
C ALA A 521 117.55 -73.15 -7.60
N GLN A 522 118.51 -74.08 -7.66
CA GLN A 522 119.01 -74.80 -6.48
C GLN A 522 119.83 -73.90 -5.54
N ALA A 523 120.62 -72.98 -6.09
CA ALA A 523 121.39 -72.02 -5.28
C ALA A 523 120.49 -71.02 -4.52
N GLU A 524 119.37 -70.60 -5.11
CA GLU A 524 118.38 -69.75 -4.42
C GLU A 524 117.67 -70.47 -3.26
N ALA A 525 117.42 -71.78 -3.39
CA ALA A 525 116.84 -72.58 -2.31
C ALA A 525 117.77 -72.68 -1.08
N GLU A 526 119.09 -72.82 -1.28
CA GLU A 526 120.04 -72.82 -0.16
C GLU A 526 120.18 -71.46 0.52
N LYS A 527 120.08 -70.37 -0.25
CA LYS A 527 120.08 -69.01 0.30
C LYS A 527 118.92 -68.78 1.26
N ILE A 528 117.71 -69.25 0.92
CA ILE A 528 116.51 -69.15 1.77
C ILE A 528 116.70 -69.96 3.07
N ARG A 529 117.30 -71.16 2.98
CA ARG A 529 117.55 -72.01 4.15
C ARG A 529 118.46 -71.35 5.19
N LYS A 530 119.54 -70.69 4.73
CA LYS A 530 120.49 -69.96 5.60
C LYS A 530 119.89 -68.72 6.26
N ILE A 531 118.93 -68.06 5.63
CA ILE A 531 118.20 -66.93 6.22
C ILE A 531 117.26 -67.43 7.34
N GLY A 532 116.56 -68.56 7.11
CA GLY A 532 115.70 -69.17 8.13
C GLY A 532 116.45 -69.63 9.39
N GLU A 533 117.69 -70.11 9.26
CA GLU A 533 118.56 -70.43 10.41
C GLU A 533 118.95 -69.19 11.23
N ALA A 534 119.16 -68.04 10.57
CA ALA A 534 119.47 -66.78 11.25
C ALA A 534 118.26 -66.19 11.99
N GLU A 535 117.05 -66.34 11.44
CA GLU A 535 115.80 -65.90 12.09
C GLU A 535 115.44 -66.78 13.30
N ALA A 536 115.71 -68.08 13.25
CA ALA A 536 115.53 -68.98 14.39
C ALA A 536 116.40 -68.57 15.60
N PHE A 537 117.64 -68.12 15.35
CA PHE A 537 118.54 -67.65 16.41
C PHE A 537 118.05 -66.34 17.07
N VAL A 538 117.41 -65.45 16.30
CA VAL A 538 116.81 -64.22 16.84
C VAL A 538 115.59 -64.53 17.73
N ILE A 539 114.76 -65.50 17.33
CA ILE A 539 113.58 -65.92 18.11
C ILE A 539 113.98 -66.60 19.42
N GLU A 540 115.06 -67.38 19.44
CA GLU A 540 115.59 -68.02 20.65
C GLU A 540 116.09 -66.98 21.68
N ALA A 541 116.77 -65.92 21.22
CA ALA A 541 117.22 -64.83 22.09
C ALA A 541 116.07 -64.02 22.70
N ILE A 542 114.99 -63.79 21.94
CA ILE A 542 113.76 -63.16 22.46
C ILE A 542 113.09 -64.08 23.51
N GLY A 543 113.05 -65.39 23.26
CA GLY A 543 112.48 -66.37 24.18
C GLY A 543 113.21 -66.45 25.53
N MET A 544 114.55 -66.31 25.55
CA MET A 544 115.32 -66.26 26.80
C MET A 544 115.02 -65.00 27.63
N ALA A 545 114.92 -63.82 26.98
CA ALA A 545 114.57 -62.57 27.66
C ALA A 545 113.15 -62.61 28.26
N GLU A 546 112.22 -63.31 27.60
CA GLU A 546 110.85 -63.46 28.07
C GLU A 546 110.70 -64.47 29.22
N ALA A 547 111.56 -65.50 29.25
CA ALA A 547 111.67 -66.46 30.35
C ALA A 547 112.25 -65.82 31.63
N GLU A 548 113.26 -64.94 31.52
CA GLU A 548 113.77 -64.17 32.66
C GLU A 548 112.72 -63.19 33.21
N ARG A 549 111.97 -62.51 32.34
CA ARG A 549 110.85 -61.65 32.74
C ARG A 549 109.76 -62.44 33.48
N MET A 550 109.50 -63.69 33.10
CA MET A 550 108.55 -64.57 33.79
C MET A 550 109.07 -65.06 35.15
N LYS A 551 110.37 -65.34 35.29
CA LYS A 551 110.98 -65.67 36.60
C LYS A 551 110.87 -64.52 37.61
N LEU A 552 111.18 -63.30 37.18
CA LEU A 552 111.03 -62.09 38.02
C LEU A 552 109.56 -61.84 38.41
N LYS A 553 108.61 -62.19 37.54
CA LYS A 553 107.17 -62.11 37.85
C LYS A 553 106.73 -63.18 38.86
N ALA A 554 107.35 -64.36 38.85
CA ALA A 554 107.10 -65.44 39.80
C ALA A 554 107.69 -65.16 41.20
N GLU A 555 108.86 -64.55 41.29
CA GLU A 555 109.45 -64.08 42.57
C GLU A 555 108.63 -62.97 43.22
N ALA A 556 108.02 -62.06 42.44
CA ALA A 556 107.09 -61.06 42.96
C ALA A 556 105.78 -61.69 43.51
N LEU A 557 105.32 -62.81 42.95
CA LEU A 557 104.11 -63.53 43.40
C LEU A 557 104.33 -64.38 44.66
N GLN A 558 105.57 -64.78 44.98
CA GLN A 558 105.90 -65.51 46.22
C GLN A 558 105.80 -64.66 47.50
N SER A 559 105.81 -63.33 47.38
CA SER A 559 105.72 -62.38 48.51
C SER A 559 104.28 -62.09 48.98
N TYR A 560 103.26 -62.69 48.35
CA TYR A 560 101.85 -62.54 48.70
C TYR A 560 101.34 -63.74 49.53
N GLY A 561 100.95 -63.48 50.79
CA GLY A 561 100.46 -64.48 51.74
C GLY A 561 99.17 -65.19 51.30
N GLU A 562 98.91 -66.38 51.84
CA GLU A 562 97.95 -67.40 51.38
C GLU A 562 96.52 -66.92 51.06
N ALA A 563 96.08 -65.76 51.59
CA ALA A 563 94.77 -65.17 51.29
C ALA A 563 94.72 -64.40 49.94
N ALA A 564 95.85 -63.97 49.38
CA ALA A 564 95.91 -63.28 48.09
C ALA A 564 96.03 -64.24 46.89
N GLN A 565 96.49 -65.48 47.12
CA GLN A 565 96.58 -66.52 46.09
C GLN A 565 95.21 -67.12 45.75
N LEU A 566 94.25 -67.11 46.68
CA LEU A 566 92.87 -67.58 46.44
C LEU A 566 92.06 -66.59 45.57
N ALA A 567 92.33 -65.28 45.68
CA ALA A 567 91.65 -64.24 44.90
C ALA A 567 92.09 -64.23 43.42
N LEU A 568 93.39 -64.43 43.16
CA LEU A 568 93.94 -64.52 41.80
C LEU A 568 93.46 -65.75 41.01
N VAL A 569 93.10 -66.85 41.69
CA VAL A 569 92.56 -68.06 41.06
C VAL A 569 91.05 -67.92 40.77
N LEU A 570 90.30 -67.19 41.60
CA LEU A 570 88.88 -66.90 41.37
C LEU A 570 88.64 -65.89 40.23
N ASP A 571 89.51 -64.89 40.08
CA ASP A 571 89.44 -63.88 39.01
C ASP A 571 89.82 -64.44 37.62
N ALA A 572 90.55 -65.55 37.54
CA ALA A 572 90.99 -66.17 36.28
C ALA A 572 90.04 -67.28 35.74
N LEU A 573 89.08 -67.75 36.55
CA LEU A 573 88.10 -68.78 36.16
C LEU A 573 87.18 -68.38 34.98
N PRO A 574 86.75 -67.11 34.81
CA PRO A 574 85.89 -66.72 33.69
C PRO A 574 86.58 -66.84 32.31
N GLU A 575 87.89 -66.55 32.22
CA GLU A 575 88.63 -66.62 30.95
C GLU A 575 88.94 -68.05 30.51
N ILE A 576 89.14 -68.97 31.47
CA ILE A 576 89.38 -70.39 31.20
C ILE A 576 88.10 -71.06 30.69
N ALA A 577 86.92 -70.69 31.21
CA ALA A 577 85.64 -71.18 30.67
C ALA A 577 85.37 -70.66 29.24
N ALA A 578 85.70 -69.39 28.96
CA ALA A 578 85.50 -68.77 27.65
C ALA A 578 86.39 -69.38 26.54
N LYS A 579 87.61 -69.83 26.87
CA LYS A 579 88.55 -70.43 25.91
C LYS A 579 88.33 -71.92 25.65
N VAL A 580 87.67 -72.63 26.56
CA VAL A 580 87.26 -74.05 26.39
C VAL A 580 86.01 -74.17 25.51
N ALA A 581 85.13 -73.16 25.46
CA ALA A 581 83.92 -73.17 24.63
C ALA A 581 84.11 -72.68 23.18
N ALA A 582 85.21 -72.00 22.87
CA ALA A 582 85.40 -71.27 21.61
C ALA A 582 85.63 -72.13 20.33
N PRO A 583 86.31 -73.29 20.34
CA PRO A 583 86.64 -73.98 19.08
C PRO A 583 85.79 -75.21 18.74
N LEU A 584 84.84 -75.65 19.60
CA LEU A 584 83.81 -76.62 19.20
C LEU A 584 82.70 -76.00 18.35
N SER A 585 82.59 -74.68 18.25
CA SER A 585 81.69 -74.03 17.28
C SER A 585 82.39 -73.65 15.96
N ARG A 586 83.69 -73.93 15.81
CA ARG A 586 84.47 -73.65 14.59
C ARG A 586 85.06 -74.93 13.98
N VAL A 587 84.36 -76.03 14.16
CA VAL A 587 84.56 -77.21 13.33
C VAL A 587 83.57 -77.12 12.17
N ASP A 588 83.99 -76.41 11.13
CA ASP A 588 83.61 -76.71 9.76
C ASP A 588 84.47 -77.91 9.30
N GLU A 589 84.46 -79.05 10.05
CA GLU A 589 84.75 -80.34 9.42
C GLU A 589 83.72 -80.46 8.29
N ILE A 590 84.13 -80.36 7.03
CA ILE A 590 85.05 -81.23 6.27
C ILE A 590 84.35 -82.56 5.95
N VAL A 591 84.50 -82.90 4.67
CA VAL A 591 84.41 -84.23 4.02
C VAL A 591 83.08 -84.54 3.33
N VAL A 592 83.05 -84.21 2.03
CA VAL A 592 83.22 -85.20 0.95
C VAL A 592 82.37 -86.50 1.05
N LEU A 593 81.51 -86.61 0.03
CA LEU A 593 81.12 -87.78 -0.77
C LEU A 593 80.08 -88.80 -0.25
N SER A 594 79.03 -88.86 -1.07
CA SER A 594 78.56 -90.05 -1.80
C SER A 594 77.94 -91.20 -1.01
N GLY A 595 76.68 -91.51 -1.36
CA GLY A 595 76.08 -92.83 -1.19
C GLY A 595 74.77 -92.85 -0.41
N GLU A 596 73.67 -92.85 -1.16
CA GLU A 596 72.39 -93.52 -0.88
C GLU A 596 71.52 -93.18 0.35
N SER A 597 70.22 -93.13 0.02
CA SER A 597 69.05 -93.52 0.80
C SER A 597 68.40 -92.52 1.77
N SER A 598 67.21 -92.11 1.32
CA SER A 598 65.96 -91.97 2.07
C SER A 598 65.84 -90.94 3.19
N ASN A 599 65.11 -89.90 2.82
CA ASN A 599 63.94 -89.38 3.52
C ASN A 599 64.19 -88.57 4.81
N VAL A 600 64.16 -87.23 4.75
CA VAL A 600 62.98 -86.36 4.52
C VAL A 600 62.30 -86.01 5.86
N THR A 601 61.86 -84.74 5.97
CA THR A 601 60.76 -84.28 6.82
C THR A 601 60.94 -84.14 8.35
N SER A 602 61.96 -83.41 8.83
CA SER A 602 61.87 -82.84 10.20
C SER A 602 62.55 -81.49 10.45
N GLU A 603 63.41 -80.95 9.56
CA GLU A 603 64.02 -79.60 9.73
C GLU A 603 63.44 -78.51 8.82
N VAL A 604 62.20 -78.73 8.35
CA VAL A 604 61.18 -77.77 7.85
C VAL A 604 60.72 -76.81 8.98
N ASN A 605 61.66 -76.45 9.84
CA ASN A 605 61.37 -76.16 11.21
C ASN A 605 62.36 -75.15 11.79
N ARG A 606 63.56 -74.99 11.21
CA ARG A 606 64.39 -73.78 11.29
C ARG A 606 63.85 -72.61 10.43
N LEU A 607 62.54 -72.61 10.22
CA LEU A 607 61.74 -71.70 9.41
C LEU A 607 61.28 -70.48 10.24
N LEU A 608 62.11 -69.93 11.13
CA LEU A 608 61.58 -69.03 12.18
C LEU A 608 62.52 -67.91 12.70
N ALA A 609 63.72 -67.73 12.12
CA ALA A 609 64.70 -66.68 12.48
C ALA A 609 64.86 -65.65 11.34
N GLU A 610 63.98 -65.69 10.35
CA GLU A 610 63.77 -64.66 9.31
C GLU A 610 63.30 -63.29 9.85
N ILE A 611 63.26 -63.07 11.17
CA ILE A 611 62.66 -61.86 11.75
C ILE A 611 63.57 -60.60 11.71
N PRO A 612 64.92 -60.64 11.69
CA PRO A 612 65.71 -59.39 11.75
C PRO A 612 65.75 -58.55 10.46
N ALA A 613 65.60 -59.14 9.28
CA ALA A 613 65.66 -58.38 8.02
C ALA A 613 64.40 -57.51 7.80
N SER A 614 63.25 -58.00 8.25
CA SER A 614 61.94 -57.34 8.10
C SER A 614 61.76 -56.16 9.08
N VAL A 615 62.43 -56.16 10.24
CA VAL A 615 62.40 -55.01 11.17
C VAL A 615 63.43 -53.94 10.81
N ARG A 616 64.54 -54.33 10.17
CA ARG A 616 65.56 -53.44 9.60
C ARG A 616 65.00 -52.58 8.46
N ALA A 617 63.98 -53.05 7.76
CA ALA A 617 63.31 -52.34 6.66
C ALA A 617 62.19 -51.37 7.09
N ILE A 618 61.61 -51.53 8.30
CA ILE A 618 60.43 -50.73 8.73
C ILE A 618 60.77 -49.69 9.82
N THR A 619 61.82 -49.86 10.63
CA THR A 619 62.13 -48.95 11.76
C THR A 619 63.48 -48.24 11.67
N GLY A 620 64.30 -48.50 10.64
CA GLY A 620 65.62 -47.89 10.49
C GLY A 620 66.64 -48.27 11.57
N VAL A 621 66.32 -49.27 12.40
CA VAL A 621 67.18 -49.78 13.49
C VAL A 621 67.41 -51.29 13.29
N ASP A 622 68.67 -51.69 13.42
CA ASP A 622 69.18 -53.04 13.18
C ASP A 622 68.99 -53.94 14.42
N LEU A 623 68.01 -54.84 14.40
CA LEU A 623 67.61 -55.67 15.55
C LEU A 623 68.51 -56.90 15.81
N THR A 624 69.70 -56.97 15.22
CA THR A 624 70.73 -57.97 15.57
C THR A 624 71.39 -57.73 16.94
N LYS A 625 70.91 -56.76 17.72
CA LYS A 625 71.45 -56.38 19.05
C LYS A 625 70.49 -56.52 20.24
N ILE A 626 69.33 -57.22 20.14
CA ILE A 626 68.40 -57.40 21.29
C ILE A 626 67.82 -58.86 21.37
N PRO A 627 67.72 -59.49 22.56
CA PRO A 627 67.92 -60.95 22.77
C PRO A 627 66.67 -61.87 22.75
N LEU A 628 65.53 -61.46 22.18
CA LEU A 628 64.28 -62.26 22.25
C LEU A 628 63.98 -63.12 21.00
N ILE A 629 64.79 -63.02 19.93
CA ILE A 629 64.80 -63.96 18.78
C ILE A 629 65.76 -65.12 19.08
N GLN A 630 65.44 -65.97 20.06
CA GLN A 630 66.18 -67.23 20.22
C GLN A 630 65.31 -68.42 20.63
N LYS A 631 63.99 -68.24 20.81
CA LYS A 631 63.13 -69.31 21.32
C LYS A 631 61.97 -69.72 20.45
N ALA A 632 61.90 -69.26 19.20
CA ALA A 632 60.92 -69.78 18.25
C ALA A 632 61.53 -70.28 16.94
N THR A 633 62.86 -70.23 16.74
CA THR A 633 63.53 -70.92 15.61
C THR A 633 64.45 -72.02 16.13
N GLY A 634 64.10 -73.29 16.03
CA GLY A 634 63.00 -73.77 15.23
C GLY A 634 62.82 -75.27 15.37
N ALA A 635 61.58 -75.70 15.61
CA ALA A 635 61.00 -76.91 15.05
C ALA A 635 59.59 -77.22 15.58
N GLN A 636 58.59 -77.28 14.69
CA GLN A 636 57.26 -77.89 14.82
C GLN A 636 56.41 -77.15 15.86
N ALA A 637 55.14 -76.87 15.61
CA ALA A 637 54.24 -77.45 14.63
C ALA A 637 54.13 -76.68 13.30
#